data_AF-A0AAV5TES2-F1
#
_entry.id   AF-A0AAV5TES2-F1
#
_cell.length_a   1.000
_cell.length_b   1.000
_cell.length_c   1.000
_cell.angle_alpha   90.00
_cell.angle_beta   90.00
_cell.angle_gamma   90.00
#
_symmetry.space_group_name_H-M   'P 1'
#
loop_
_entity.id
_entity.type
_entity.pdbx_description
1 polymer ?
#
loop_
_entity_poly.entity_id
_entity_poly.type
_entity_poly.pdbx_seq_one_letter_code
_entity_poly.pdbx_strand_id
1 'polypeptide(L)'
;NQYSSTHTYFSLSHTFLDTTKENESIFVGTHTYQYKFTLPLTCDSTYQKGYGKIKYGCLIDIVRPFPKSNIQLLEQFTVVRPVDLRIYHIPAPQIETVETRYLPSSKGSVTMKAILHDGWYLPGQTIHFDASIFNRSHSPISSMEVRLVEATTYLGFQGYKRHQRVVKNELVNTCQEIYVASGGDYDCKRAITIPPFTPTIHTCPHIIVEYYVKVLVSTSSSGTSLSLRIPIVIGT
;
A
#
# COMPACT_ATOMS: atom_id res chain seq x y z
N ASN A 1 12.16 -21.85 8.90
CA ASN A 1 11.19 -22.05 7.80
C ASN A 1 11.14 -20.81 6.92
N GLN A 2 11.76 -20.85 5.75
CA GLN A 2 11.70 -19.77 4.76
C GLN A 2 10.65 -20.12 3.72
N TYR A 3 9.75 -19.18 3.41
CA TYR A 3 8.79 -19.25 2.31
C TYR A 3 9.05 -18.06 1.38
N SER A 4 8.83 -18.24 0.08
CA SER A 4 9.03 -17.18 -0.91
C SER A 4 8.08 -17.33 -2.09
N SER A 5 7.96 -16.28 -2.88
CA SER A 5 7.21 -16.27 -4.13
C SER A 5 7.91 -15.32 -5.09
N THR A 6 7.83 -15.60 -6.39
CA THR A 6 8.35 -14.72 -7.43
C THR A 6 7.34 -14.68 -8.56
N HIS A 7 7.15 -13.50 -9.14
CA HIS A 7 6.35 -13.32 -10.33
C HIS A 7 7.14 -12.50 -11.34
N THR A 8 7.18 -12.97 -12.58
CA THR A 8 7.84 -12.29 -13.69
C THR A 8 6.77 -11.69 -14.59
N TYR A 9 6.66 -10.36 -14.59
CA TYR A 9 5.73 -9.65 -15.47
C TYR A 9 6.13 -9.77 -16.94
N PHE A 10 7.42 -9.64 -17.21
CA PHE A 10 8.00 -9.86 -18.53
C PHE A 10 9.50 -10.15 -18.41
N SER A 11 10.02 -10.82 -19.43
CA SER A 11 11.45 -10.98 -19.66
C SER A 11 11.64 -10.94 -21.17
N LEU A 12 12.40 -9.95 -21.65
CA LEU A 12 12.70 -9.77 -23.06
C LEU A 12 14.22 -9.82 -23.22
N SER A 13 14.68 -10.58 -24.19
CA SER A 13 16.09 -10.63 -24.57
C SER A 13 16.23 -10.31 -26.05
N HIS A 14 17.28 -9.57 -26.39
CA HIS A 14 17.64 -9.26 -27.76
C HIS A 14 19.15 -9.37 -27.90
N THR A 15 19.60 -10.11 -28.91
CA THR A 15 21.02 -10.28 -29.21
C THR A 15 21.40 -9.28 -30.31
N PHE A 16 22.30 -8.36 -29.99
CA PHE A 16 22.76 -7.35 -30.94
C PHE A 16 23.94 -7.81 -31.80
N LEU A 17 24.75 -8.73 -31.28
CA LEU A 17 25.93 -9.25 -31.96
C LEU A 17 26.17 -10.70 -31.51
N ASP A 18 26.44 -11.58 -32.48
CA ASP A 18 26.78 -12.98 -32.24
C ASP A 18 27.96 -13.42 -33.13
N THR A 19 29.17 -13.22 -32.61
CA THR A 19 30.42 -13.55 -33.32
C THR A 19 30.65 -15.05 -33.49
N THR A 20 29.72 -15.91 -33.03
CA THR A 20 29.81 -17.36 -33.24
C THR A 20 29.08 -17.83 -34.49
N LYS A 21 28.15 -17.01 -35.02
CA LYS A 21 27.32 -17.36 -36.18
C LYS A 21 27.77 -16.72 -37.47
N GLU A 22 28.49 -15.61 -37.38
CA GLU A 22 29.09 -14.91 -38.51
C GLU A 22 30.55 -14.60 -38.19
N ASN A 23 31.41 -14.49 -39.21
CA ASN A 23 32.81 -14.02 -39.08
C ASN A 23 32.89 -12.53 -38.69
N GLU A 24 31.95 -12.07 -37.86
CA GLU A 24 31.90 -10.72 -37.33
C GLU A 24 32.92 -10.59 -36.20
N SER A 25 33.83 -9.64 -36.37
CA SER A 25 34.80 -9.25 -35.35
C SER A 25 34.49 -7.81 -34.93
N ILE A 26 34.48 -7.56 -33.62
CA ILE A 26 34.35 -6.20 -33.10
C ILE A 26 35.68 -5.48 -33.31
N PHE A 27 35.70 -4.48 -34.19
CA PHE A 27 36.86 -3.61 -34.38
C PHE A 27 37.01 -2.61 -33.23
N VAL A 28 38.23 -2.08 -33.06
CA VAL A 28 38.48 -1.00 -32.10
C VAL A 28 37.66 0.22 -32.49
N GLY A 29 36.92 0.77 -31.54
CA GLY A 29 36.07 1.94 -31.74
C GLY A 29 34.86 1.96 -30.81
N THR A 30 33.98 2.93 -31.03
CA THR A 30 32.70 3.05 -30.31
C THR A 30 31.61 2.35 -31.10
N HIS A 31 30.94 1.39 -30.45
CA HIS A 31 29.80 0.66 -31.03
C HIS A 31 28.54 1.07 -30.28
N THR A 32 27.50 1.45 -31.03
CA THR A 32 26.22 1.90 -30.46
C THR A 32 25.11 0.99 -30.95
N TYR A 33 24.43 0.35 -30.00
CA TYR A 33 23.30 -0.52 -30.26
C TYR A 33 22.03 0.11 -29.71
N GLN A 34 21.04 0.33 -30.58
CA GLN A 34 19.76 0.89 -30.20
C GLN A 34 18.79 -0.22 -29.85
N TYR A 35 18.05 -0.04 -28.75
CA TYR A 35 17.03 -0.97 -28.32
C TYR A 35 15.73 -0.25 -28.01
N LYS A 36 14.62 -0.94 -28.25
CA LYS A 36 13.28 -0.46 -27.93
C LYS A 36 12.42 -1.65 -27.51
N PHE A 37 11.68 -1.47 -26.44
CA PHE A 37 10.66 -2.40 -26.00
C PHE A 37 9.48 -1.63 -25.43
N THR A 38 8.34 -2.28 -25.39
CA THR A 38 7.12 -1.73 -24.79
C THR A 38 6.82 -2.53 -23.52
N LEU A 39 6.59 -1.83 -22.41
CA LEU A 39 6.18 -2.47 -21.17
C LEU A 39 4.76 -3.04 -21.31
N PRO A 40 4.51 -4.30 -20.90
CA PRO A 40 3.16 -4.83 -20.88
C PRO A 40 2.24 -4.03 -19.96
N LEU A 41 0.97 -3.90 -20.37
CA LEU A 41 -0.10 -3.29 -19.56
C LEU A 41 -0.43 -4.07 -18.28
N THR A 42 0.20 -5.22 -18.05
CA THR A 42 0.09 -6.01 -16.81
C THR A 42 1.15 -5.63 -15.78
N CYS A 43 2.14 -4.80 -16.14
CA CYS A 43 3.16 -4.37 -15.19
C CYS A 43 2.54 -3.51 -14.07
N ASP A 44 3.03 -3.73 -12.87
CA ASP A 44 2.68 -2.94 -11.70
C ASP A 44 3.69 -1.84 -11.44
N SER A 45 3.28 -0.89 -10.61
CA SER A 45 4.18 0.16 -10.15
C SER A 45 5.37 -0.44 -9.40
N THR A 46 6.56 0.13 -9.59
CA THR A 46 7.75 -0.21 -8.82
C THR A 46 7.45 -0.08 -7.33
N TYR A 47 7.86 -1.09 -6.56
CA TYR A 47 7.60 -1.18 -5.13
C TYR A 47 8.82 -1.73 -4.42
N GLN A 48 9.20 -1.15 -3.27
CA GLN A 48 10.26 -1.70 -2.43
C GLN A 48 10.04 -1.32 -0.96
N LYS A 49 9.36 -2.18 -0.21
CA LYS A 49 9.23 -2.06 1.25
C LYS A 49 9.08 -3.45 1.89
N GLY A 50 9.41 -3.55 3.18
CA GLY A 50 9.17 -4.74 3.99
C GLY A 50 9.77 -6.02 3.41
N TYR A 51 8.90 -6.96 3.02
CA TYR A 51 9.27 -8.31 2.57
C TYR A 51 9.19 -8.52 1.06
N GLY A 52 8.88 -7.47 0.29
CA GLY A 52 8.60 -7.60 -1.13
C GLY A 52 9.16 -6.45 -1.95
N LYS A 53 9.47 -6.75 -3.21
CA LYS A 53 9.95 -5.75 -4.17
C LYS A 53 9.41 -6.07 -5.56
N ILE A 54 9.01 -5.04 -6.29
CA ILE A 54 8.69 -5.05 -7.72
C ILE A 54 9.75 -4.17 -8.38
N LYS A 55 10.60 -4.76 -9.21
CA LYS A 55 11.75 -4.07 -9.82
C LYS A 55 11.77 -4.32 -11.32
N TYR A 56 12.20 -3.30 -12.04
CA TYR A 56 12.39 -3.32 -13.47
C TYR A 56 13.81 -2.84 -13.79
N GLY A 57 14.38 -3.40 -14.84
CA GLY A 57 15.70 -3.01 -15.29
C GLY A 57 16.08 -3.70 -16.59
N CYS A 58 17.11 -3.16 -17.21
CA CYS A 58 17.74 -3.70 -18.41
C CYS A 58 19.11 -4.25 -18.01
N LEU A 59 19.30 -5.55 -18.22
CA LEU A 59 20.59 -6.19 -18.07
C LEU A 59 21.27 -6.26 -19.44
N ILE A 60 22.46 -5.67 -19.55
CA ILE A 60 23.34 -5.80 -20.70
C ILE A 60 24.39 -6.83 -20.34
N ASP A 61 24.42 -7.92 -21.10
CA ASP A 61 25.40 -9.00 -20.96
C ASP A 61 26.32 -9.02 -22.18
N ILE A 62 27.61 -8.74 -21.98
CA ILE A 62 28.65 -8.90 -22.99
C ILE A 62 29.40 -10.19 -22.66
N VAL A 63 29.09 -11.24 -23.40
CA VAL A 63 29.76 -12.54 -23.29
C VAL A 63 31.02 -12.51 -24.15
N ARG A 64 32.15 -12.88 -23.55
CA ARG A 64 33.46 -12.93 -24.21
C ARG A 64 34.01 -14.36 -24.21
N PRO A 65 35.02 -14.68 -25.05
CA PRO A 65 35.59 -16.03 -25.11
C PRO A 65 36.10 -16.55 -23.76
N PHE A 66 36.58 -15.66 -22.88
CA PHE A 66 36.97 -15.98 -21.52
C PHE A 66 35.87 -15.57 -20.53
N PRO A 67 35.16 -16.51 -19.87
CA PRO A 67 34.01 -16.18 -19.01
C PRO A 67 34.30 -15.18 -17.89
N LYS A 68 35.52 -15.17 -17.35
CA LYS A 68 35.97 -14.22 -16.31
C LYS A 68 36.02 -12.76 -16.79
N SER A 69 35.96 -12.55 -18.10
CA SER A 69 35.99 -11.23 -18.74
C SER A 69 34.62 -10.74 -19.21
N ASN A 70 33.56 -11.52 -18.95
CA ASN A 70 32.19 -11.12 -19.25
C ASN A 70 31.87 -9.82 -18.50
N ILE A 71 31.11 -8.94 -19.14
CA ILE A 71 30.65 -7.68 -18.55
C ILE A 71 29.15 -7.78 -18.40
N GLN A 72 28.65 -7.46 -17.20
CA GLN A 72 27.23 -7.33 -16.93
C GLN A 72 26.96 -5.92 -16.40
N LEU A 73 26.00 -5.22 -17.00
CA LEU A 73 25.55 -3.91 -16.55
C LEU A 73 24.04 -3.94 -16.38
N LEU A 74 23.55 -3.68 -15.16
CA LEU A 74 22.12 -3.61 -14.86
C LEU A 74 21.72 -2.16 -14.61
N GLU A 75 20.90 -1.61 -15.49
CA GLU A 75 20.27 -0.30 -15.31
C GLU A 75 18.82 -0.48 -14.84
N GLN A 76 18.48 0.06 -13.67
CA GLN A 76 17.13 -0.02 -13.10
C GLN A 76 16.32 1.22 -13.48
N PHE A 77 15.02 1.04 -13.68
CA PHE A 77 14.10 2.13 -13.94
C PHE A 77 12.80 1.97 -13.15
N THR A 78 12.10 3.09 -12.94
CA THR A 78 10.83 3.14 -12.22
C THR A 78 9.67 3.02 -13.19
N VAL A 79 8.73 2.14 -12.87
CA VAL A 79 7.45 2.00 -13.56
C VAL A 79 6.37 2.58 -12.66
N VAL A 80 5.52 3.44 -13.21
CA VAL A 80 4.32 3.95 -12.55
C VAL A 80 3.14 3.50 -13.37
N ARG A 81 2.40 2.51 -12.85
CA ARG A 81 1.15 2.06 -13.45
C ARG A 81 0.07 3.09 -13.11
N PRO A 82 -0.67 3.61 -14.11
CA PRO A 82 -1.84 4.44 -13.82
C PRO A 82 -2.91 3.57 -13.14
N VAL A 83 -3.37 3.99 -11.98
CA VAL A 83 -4.50 3.34 -11.28
C VAL A 83 -5.79 3.96 -11.82
N ASP A 84 -6.53 3.23 -12.65
CA ASP A 84 -7.85 3.70 -13.10
C ASP A 84 -8.85 3.60 -11.95
N LEU A 85 -9.09 4.75 -11.33
CA LEU A 85 -9.98 4.91 -10.19
C LEU A 85 -11.44 4.55 -10.52
N ARG A 86 -11.83 4.57 -11.80
CA ARG A 86 -13.19 4.20 -12.24
C ARG A 86 -13.49 2.71 -12.07
N ILE A 87 -12.46 1.87 -12.00
CA ILE A 87 -12.59 0.43 -11.78
C ILE A 87 -13.03 0.15 -10.34
N TYR A 88 -12.64 1.02 -9.40
CA TYR A 88 -13.06 0.90 -8.02
C TYR A 88 -14.44 1.56 -7.89
N HIS A 89 -15.50 0.76 -7.91
CA HIS A 89 -16.86 1.19 -7.57
C HIS A 89 -16.98 1.49 -6.07
N ILE A 90 -16.25 2.49 -5.58
CA ILE A 90 -16.26 2.88 -4.18
C ILE A 90 -17.46 3.79 -3.97
N PRO A 91 -18.41 3.42 -3.09
CA PRO A 91 -19.54 4.28 -2.77
C PRO A 91 -19.02 5.58 -2.15
N ALA A 92 -19.58 6.71 -2.56
CA ALA A 92 -19.26 8.02 -2.01
C ALA A 92 -20.59 8.72 -1.66
N PRO A 93 -20.80 9.16 -0.40
CA PRO A 93 -19.88 9.02 0.74
C PRO A 93 -19.82 7.57 1.29
N GLN A 94 -18.68 7.18 1.84
CA GLN A 94 -18.56 5.95 2.63
C GLN A 94 -18.97 6.24 4.07
N ILE A 95 -19.86 5.43 4.62
CA ILE A 95 -20.35 5.58 5.99
C ILE A 95 -20.06 4.29 6.73
N GLU A 96 -19.26 4.39 7.78
CA GLU A 96 -18.97 3.27 8.67
C GLU A 96 -19.49 3.62 10.07
N THR A 97 -20.02 2.61 10.78
CA THR A 97 -20.48 2.77 12.15
C THR A 97 -20.11 1.52 12.95
N VAL A 98 -19.52 1.73 14.11
CA VAL A 98 -19.15 0.65 15.02
C VAL A 98 -19.63 0.98 16.42
N GLU A 99 -20.15 -0.01 17.12
CA GLU A 99 -20.59 0.11 18.51
C GLU A 99 -19.85 -0.93 19.34
N THR A 100 -19.25 -0.50 20.45
CA THR A 100 -18.76 -1.41 21.49
C THR A 100 -19.80 -1.58 22.57
N ARG A 101 -20.18 -2.83 22.84
CA ARG A 101 -20.97 -3.19 24.01
C ARG A 101 -20.03 -3.73 25.09
N TYR A 102 -19.89 -2.99 26.18
CA TYR A 102 -19.07 -3.43 27.30
C TYR A 102 -19.70 -4.65 27.98
N LEU A 103 -18.87 -5.62 28.41
CA LEU A 103 -19.31 -6.74 29.25
C LEU A 103 -18.94 -6.48 30.72
N PRO A 104 -19.87 -6.63 31.68
CA PRO A 104 -21.31 -6.88 31.49
C PRO A 104 -22.03 -5.68 30.83
N SER A 105 -23.14 -5.95 30.15
CA SER A 105 -23.94 -4.97 29.37
C SER A 105 -24.43 -3.76 30.18
N SER A 106 -24.40 -3.86 31.51
CA SER A 106 -24.68 -2.75 32.44
C SER A 106 -23.67 -1.60 32.37
N LYS A 107 -22.52 -1.79 31.70
CA LYS A 107 -21.49 -0.75 31.54
C LYS A 107 -21.79 0.27 30.42
N GLY A 108 -22.85 0.05 29.64
CA GLY A 108 -23.28 0.91 28.54
C GLY A 108 -22.58 0.60 27.21
N SER A 109 -22.59 1.54 26.27
CA SER A 109 -21.93 1.41 24.96
C SER A 109 -21.29 2.72 24.47
N VAL A 110 -20.31 2.62 23.59
CA VAL A 110 -19.80 3.75 22.81
C VAL A 110 -20.03 3.44 21.35
N THR A 111 -20.69 4.35 20.65
CA THR A 111 -20.91 4.25 19.20
C THR A 111 -20.07 5.30 18.51
N MET A 112 -19.34 4.91 17.48
CA MET A 112 -18.60 5.81 16.61
C MET A 112 -19.09 5.63 15.18
N LYS A 113 -19.38 6.75 14.53
CA LYS A 113 -19.72 6.84 13.12
C LYS A 113 -18.70 7.73 12.44
N ALA A 114 -18.26 7.33 11.25
CA ALA A 114 -17.40 8.16 10.43
C ALA A 114 -17.90 8.18 8.98
N ILE A 115 -17.81 9.34 8.35
CA ILE A 115 -18.29 9.60 7.00
C ILE A 115 -17.11 10.14 6.20
N LEU A 116 -16.71 9.39 5.20
CA LEU A 116 -15.70 9.80 4.23
C LEU A 116 -16.41 10.28 2.96
N HIS A 117 -16.12 11.50 2.52
CA HIS A 117 -16.85 12.07 1.38
C HIS A 117 -16.44 11.44 0.04
N ASP A 118 -15.17 11.09 -0.10
CA ASP A 118 -14.60 10.46 -1.29
C ASP A 118 -13.95 9.12 -0.95
N GLY A 119 -14.07 8.15 -1.86
CA GLY A 119 -13.49 6.80 -1.70
C GLY A 119 -12.05 6.67 -2.20
N TRP A 120 -11.57 7.65 -2.96
CA TRP A 120 -10.27 7.61 -3.61
C TRP A 120 -9.57 8.96 -3.55
N TYR A 121 -8.24 8.92 -3.59
CA TYR A 121 -7.38 10.09 -3.47
C TYR A 121 -6.09 9.92 -4.29
N LEU A 122 -5.40 11.02 -4.53
CA LEU A 122 -4.05 11.05 -5.07
C LEU A 122 -3.02 11.36 -3.96
N PRO A 123 -1.76 10.91 -4.11
CA PRO A 123 -0.69 11.31 -3.20
C PRO A 123 -0.59 12.84 -3.07
N GLY A 124 -0.43 13.35 -1.85
CA GLY A 124 -0.40 14.78 -1.55
C GLY A 124 -1.77 15.42 -1.29
N GLN A 125 -2.88 14.77 -1.64
CA GLN A 125 -4.21 15.29 -1.34
C GLN A 125 -4.56 15.17 0.15
N THR A 126 -5.55 15.97 0.57
CA THR A 126 -6.08 15.93 1.93
C THR A 126 -7.41 15.18 1.96
N ILE A 127 -7.48 14.17 2.81
CA ILE A 127 -8.68 13.42 3.12
C ILE A 127 -9.50 14.23 4.12
N HIS A 128 -10.74 14.59 3.77
CA HIS A 128 -11.70 15.21 4.68
C HIS A 128 -12.76 14.20 5.11
N PHE A 129 -13.03 14.13 6.42
CA PHE A 129 -14.06 13.23 6.93
C PHE A 129 -14.76 13.81 8.17
N ASP A 130 -16.01 13.41 8.35
CA ASP A 130 -16.81 13.71 9.53
C ASP A 130 -16.78 12.52 10.49
N ALA A 131 -16.68 12.79 11.80
CA ALA A 131 -16.71 11.78 12.84
C ALA A 131 -17.71 12.18 13.93
N SER A 132 -18.57 11.24 14.30
CA SER A 132 -19.56 11.36 15.36
C SER A 132 -19.33 10.29 16.42
N ILE A 133 -19.32 10.67 17.68
CA ILE A 133 -19.14 9.80 18.83
C ILE A 133 -20.34 9.96 19.75
N PHE A 134 -20.98 8.85 20.10
CA PHE A 134 -22.11 8.80 21.02
C PHE A 134 -21.68 7.99 22.25
N ASN A 135 -21.49 8.67 23.38
CA ASN A 135 -21.07 8.02 24.61
C ASN A 135 -22.29 7.63 25.45
N ARG A 136 -22.72 6.38 25.35
CA ARG A 136 -23.76 5.80 26.21
C ARG A 136 -23.16 4.88 27.27
N SER A 137 -21.87 5.09 27.60
CA SER A 137 -21.15 4.37 28.65
C SER A 137 -21.01 5.23 29.90
N HIS A 138 -20.71 4.61 31.05
CA HIS A 138 -20.51 5.35 32.30
C HIS A 138 -19.20 6.13 32.36
N SER A 139 -18.25 5.84 31.47
CA SER A 139 -16.91 6.40 31.52
C SER A 139 -16.76 7.50 30.46
N PRO A 140 -16.16 8.65 30.81
CA PRO A 140 -15.94 9.69 29.82
C PRO A 140 -14.88 9.25 28.81
N ILE A 141 -15.04 9.76 27.60
CA ILE A 141 -14.06 9.62 26.53
C ILE A 141 -13.01 10.71 26.71
N SER A 142 -11.74 10.35 26.60
CA SER A 142 -10.59 11.22 26.88
C SER A 142 -9.79 11.61 25.65
N SER A 143 -9.85 10.81 24.57
CA SER A 143 -9.12 11.12 23.36
C SER A 143 -9.73 10.48 22.12
N MET A 144 -9.48 11.14 20.99
CA MET A 144 -9.71 10.62 19.66
C MET A 144 -8.41 10.69 18.87
N GLU A 145 -8.04 9.57 18.28
CA GLU A 145 -6.86 9.44 17.46
C GLU A 145 -7.26 9.01 16.04
N VAL A 146 -6.66 9.64 15.05
CA VAL A 146 -6.91 9.37 13.65
C VAL A 146 -5.60 9.00 12.98
N ARG A 147 -5.60 7.87 12.28
CA ARG A 147 -4.41 7.35 11.60
C ARG A 147 -4.70 7.05 10.14
N LEU A 148 -3.78 7.42 9.27
CA LEU A 148 -3.72 6.87 7.91
C LEU A 148 -2.81 5.64 7.94
N VAL A 149 -3.33 4.48 7.58
CA VAL A 149 -2.59 3.22 7.69
C VAL A 149 -2.44 2.55 6.33
N GLU A 150 -1.20 2.23 5.97
CA GLU A 150 -0.85 1.30 4.90
C GLU A 150 -0.87 -0.12 5.44
N ALA A 151 -1.64 -1.02 4.85
CA ALA A 151 -1.58 -2.44 5.11
C ALA A 151 -1.04 -3.16 3.87
N THR A 152 0.19 -3.67 3.98
CA THR A 152 0.78 -4.49 2.93
C THR A 152 0.67 -5.97 3.27
N THR A 153 0.01 -6.72 2.41
CA THR A 153 -0.05 -8.18 2.46
C THR A 153 0.99 -8.77 1.53
N TYR A 154 1.89 -9.58 2.08
CA TYR A 154 2.87 -10.39 1.35
C TYR A 154 2.43 -11.85 1.36
N LEU A 155 2.37 -12.46 0.18
CA LEU A 155 2.01 -13.87 -0.01
C LEU A 155 3.24 -14.65 -0.46
N GLY A 156 3.56 -15.74 0.22
CA GLY A 156 4.64 -16.64 -0.14
C GLY A 156 4.24 -18.10 0.00
N PHE A 157 5.03 -19.01 -0.58
CA PHE A 157 4.73 -20.43 -0.61
C PHE A 157 5.88 -21.27 -0.06
N GLN A 158 5.54 -22.39 0.57
CA GLN A 158 6.46 -23.45 0.98
C GLN A 158 5.87 -24.79 0.49
N GLY A 159 6.29 -25.21 -0.71
CA GLY A 159 5.60 -26.28 -1.44
C GLY A 159 4.16 -25.88 -1.73
N TYR A 160 3.20 -26.72 -1.35
CA TYR A 160 1.75 -26.43 -1.49
C TYR A 160 1.19 -25.52 -0.38
N LYS A 161 1.96 -25.24 0.68
CA LYS A 161 1.48 -24.41 1.79
C LYS A 161 1.60 -22.93 1.45
N ARG A 162 0.47 -22.22 1.50
CA ARG A 162 0.40 -20.76 1.35
C ARG A 162 0.63 -20.09 2.70
N HIS A 163 1.53 -19.11 2.71
CA HIS A 163 1.82 -18.26 3.86
C HIS A 163 1.45 -16.82 3.51
N GLN A 164 0.89 -16.11 4.48
CA GLN A 164 0.51 -14.71 4.36
C GLN A 164 1.11 -13.93 5.53
N ARG A 165 1.67 -12.76 5.24
CA ARG A 165 2.13 -11.81 6.24
C ARG A 165 1.58 -10.43 5.94
N VAL A 166 0.90 -9.85 6.91
CA VAL A 166 0.39 -8.47 6.82
C VAL A 166 1.29 -7.56 7.65
N VAL A 167 1.82 -6.51 7.04
CA VAL A 167 2.59 -5.45 7.70
C VAL A 167 1.76 -4.18 7.65
N LYS A 168 1.64 -3.49 8.78
CA LYS A 168 0.89 -2.24 8.88
C LYS A 168 1.85 -1.11 9.20
N ASN A 169 1.85 -0.07 8.38
CA ASN A 169 2.64 1.13 8.58
C ASN A 169 1.69 2.31 8.82
N GLU A 170 1.88 3.02 9.92
CA GLU A 170 1.13 4.23 10.22
C GLU A 170 1.83 5.39 9.53
N LEU A 171 1.18 5.95 8.50
CA LEU A 171 1.76 6.99 7.66
C LEU A 171 1.52 8.38 8.22
N VAL A 172 0.37 8.54 8.87
CA VAL A 172 -0.01 9.75 9.60
C VAL A 172 -0.67 9.30 10.89
N ASN A 173 -0.36 9.99 11.98
CA ASN A 173 -1.01 9.81 13.26
C ASN A 173 -1.30 11.18 13.89
N THR A 174 -2.56 11.44 14.19
CA THR A 174 -3.00 12.65 14.90
C THR A 174 -3.83 12.23 16.09
N CYS A 175 -3.39 12.62 17.29
CA CYS A 175 -4.12 12.40 18.53
C CYS A 175 -4.64 13.73 19.06
N GLN A 176 -5.88 13.75 19.51
CA GLN A 176 -6.48 14.90 20.16
C GLN A 176 -7.14 14.47 21.47
N GLU A 177 -6.85 15.21 22.53
CA GLU A 177 -7.60 15.12 23.77
C GLU A 177 -8.99 15.73 23.58
N ILE A 178 -10.01 14.95 23.92
CA ILE A 178 -11.40 15.36 23.89
C ILE A 178 -12.04 14.94 25.21
N TYR A 179 -13.12 15.61 25.59
CA TYR A 179 -13.90 15.22 26.76
C TYR A 179 -15.36 15.03 26.36
N VAL A 180 -15.82 13.77 26.40
CA VAL A 180 -17.23 13.44 26.16
C VAL A 180 -17.76 12.75 27.40
N ALA A 181 -18.58 13.46 28.17
CA ALA A 181 -19.21 12.94 29.38
C ALA A 181 -20.10 11.73 29.08
N SER A 182 -20.43 10.96 30.11
CA SER A 182 -21.44 9.91 30.03
C SER A 182 -22.78 10.50 29.54
N GLY A 183 -23.39 9.85 28.55
CA GLY A 183 -24.62 10.30 27.90
C GLY A 183 -24.43 11.41 26.85
N GLY A 184 -23.19 11.92 26.68
CA GLY A 184 -22.86 12.99 25.75
C GLY A 184 -22.54 12.51 24.33
N ASP A 185 -22.64 13.44 23.39
CA ASP A 185 -22.33 13.23 21.98
C ASP A 185 -21.24 14.23 21.54
N TYR A 186 -20.44 13.85 20.54
CA TYR A 186 -19.36 14.67 20.00
C TYR A 186 -19.27 14.52 18.49
N ASP A 187 -19.46 15.63 17.77
CA ASP A 187 -19.33 15.70 16.32
C ASP A 187 -18.12 16.54 15.95
N CYS A 188 -17.37 16.10 14.94
CA CYS A 188 -16.21 16.82 14.48
C CYS A 188 -15.90 16.58 13.00
N LYS A 189 -15.25 17.58 12.40
CA LYS A 189 -14.64 17.46 11.07
C LYS A 189 -13.15 17.31 11.20
N ARG A 190 -12.55 16.43 10.41
CA ARG A 190 -11.12 16.13 10.44
C ARG A 190 -10.54 16.09 9.03
N ALA A 191 -9.24 16.31 8.97
CA ALA A 191 -8.47 16.36 7.73
C ALA A 191 -7.14 15.64 7.93
N ILE A 192 -6.74 14.80 6.98
CA ILE A 192 -5.43 14.12 6.97
C ILE A 192 -4.82 14.25 5.58
N THR A 193 -3.63 14.85 5.50
CA THR A 193 -2.87 14.92 4.24
C THR A 193 -2.14 13.61 3.97
N ILE A 194 -2.29 13.09 2.75
CA ILE A 194 -1.63 11.88 2.26
C ILE A 194 -0.18 12.23 1.88
N PRO A 195 0.84 11.63 2.51
CA PRO A 195 2.22 11.83 2.06
C PRO A 195 2.46 11.34 0.61
N PRO A 196 3.54 11.77 -0.07
CA PRO A 196 3.88 11.27 -1.39
C PRO A 196 4.51 9.87 -1.28
N PHE A 197 3.72 8.80 -1.42
CA PHE A 197 4.21 7.42 -1.36
C PHE A 197 3.44 6.50 -2.33
N THR A 198 3.74 5.20 -2.22
CA THR A 198 3.21 4.10 -3.04
C THR A 198 1.69 4.16 -3.22
N PRO A 199 1.17 3.99 -4.45
CA PRO A 199 -0.26 3.82 -4.65
C PRO A 199 -0.76 2.47 -4.14
N THR A 200 -2.08 2.33 -4.14
CA THR A 200 -2.76 1.05 -3.96
C THR A 200 -2.28 0.03 -5.01
N ILE A 201 -2.01 -1.21 -4.57
CA ILE A 201 -1.61 -2.33 -5.46
C ILE A 201 -2.53 -3.52 -5.18
N HIS A 202 -3.32 -3.94 -6.17
CA HIS A 202 -4.15 -5.16 -6.10
C HIS A 202 -3.90 -6.15 -7.24
N THR A 203 -3.17 -5.71 -8.25
CA THR A 203 -2.89 -6.44 -9.49
C THR A 203 -1.72 -7.41 -9.35
N CYS A 204 -0.81 -7.16 -8.41
CA CYS A 204 0.32 -8.04 -8.14
C CYS A 204 -0.16 -9.30 -7.39
N PRO A 205 0.21 -10.52 -7.85
CA PRO A 205 -0.28 -11.76 -7.24
C PRO A 205 0.27 -12.05 -5.84
N HIS A 206 1.35 -11.37 -5.45
CA HIS A 206 2.08 -11.68 -4.20
C HIS A 206 2.20 -10.50 -3.23
N ILE A 207 1.94 -9.28 -3.69
CA ILE A 207 2.06 -8.06 -2.89
C ILE A 207 0.79 -7.26 -3.09
N ILE A 208 0.01 -7.09 -2.02
CA ILE A 208 -1.20 -6.29 -2.03
C ILE A 208 -0.96 -5.12 -1.08
N VAL A 209 -1.15 -3.89 -1.54
CA VAL A 209 -0.98 -2.66 -0.75
C VAL A 209 -2.32 -1.96 -0.67
N GLU A 210 -2.87 -1.87 0.54
CA GLU A 210 -4.17 -1.28 0.83
C GLU A 210 -4.06 -0.15 1.84
N TYR A 211 -5.00 0.78 1.81
CA TYR A 211 -5.04 1.93 2.71
C TYR A 211 -6.38 2.02 3.42
N TYR A 212 -6.35 2.51 4.66
CA TYR A 212 -7.56 2.87 5.38
C TYR A 212 -7.30 4.00 6.36
N VAL A 213 -8.33 4.81 6.58
CA VAL A 213 -8.40 5.74 7.71
C VAL A 213 -8.88 4.94 8.93
N LYS A 214 -8.12 5.01 10.02
CA LYS A 214 -8.44 4.39 11.30
C LYS A 214 -8.77 5.47 12.31
N VAL A 215 -9.99 5.46 12.83
CA VAL A 215 -10.38 6.31 13.97
C VAL A 215 -10.36 5.44 15.22
N LEU A 216 -9.77 5.95 16.28
CA LEU A 216 -9.63 5.32 17.58
C LEU A 216 -10.16 6.27 18.65
N VAL A 217 -10.95 5.75 19.57
CA VAL A 217 -11.52 6.52 20.67
C VAL A 217 -11.21 5.80 21.97
N SER A 218 -10.64 6.50 22.94
CA SER A 218 -10.23 5.93 24.22
C SER A 218 -11.05 6.47 25.38
N THR A 219 -11.44 5.58 26.29
CA THR A 219 -12.09 5.94 27.55
C THR A 219 -11.07 6.09 28.67
N SER A 220 -11.29 7.04 29.58
CA SER A 220 -10.33 7.41 30.62
C SER A 220 -10.08 6.34 31.68
N SER A 221 -11.05 5.46 31.94
CA SER A 221 -11.08 4.61 33.14
C SER A 221 -10.82 3.12 32.88
N SER A 222 -10.95 2.66 31.62
CA SER A 222 -11.03 1.22 31.34
C SER A 222 -9.94 0.69 30.41
N GLY A 223 -9.06 1.56 29.89
CA GLY A 223 -8.10 1.18 28.84
C GLY A 223 -8.73 0.66 27.55
N THR A 224 -10.07 0.67 27.47
CA THR A 224 -10.82 0.19 26.33
C THR A 224 -10.79 1.26 25.25
N SER A 225 -10.38 0.84 24.06
CA SER A 225 -10.40 1.66 22.85
C SER A 225 -11.36 1.06 21.83
N LEU A 226 -12.20 1.91 21.26
CA LEU A 226 -13.02 1.55 20.10
C LEU A 226 -12.29 1.97 18.84
N SER A 227 -12.26 1.11 17.83
CA SER A 227 -11.61 1.41 16.55
C SER A 227 -12.55 1.16 15.38
N LEU A 228 -12.62 2.15 14.49
CA LEU A 228 -13.33 2.09 13.21
C LEU A 228 -12.31 2.24 12.09
N ARG A 229 -12.52 1.55 10.97
CA ARG A 229 -11.65 1.59 9.79
C ARG A 229 -12.49 1.85 8.56
N ILE A 230 -12.08 2.81 7.74
CA ILE A 230 -12.72 3.12 6.45
C ILE A 230 -11.69 2.89 5.35
N PRO A 231 -11.90 1.93 4.44
CA PRO A 231 -10.96 1.65 3.36
C PRO A 231 -10.95 2.78 2.33
N ILE A 232 -9.77 3.12 1.83
CA ILE A 232 -9.58 4.14 0.80
C ILE A 232 -8.67 3.61 -0.32
N VAL A 233 -8.79 4.18 -1.51
CA VAL A 233 -7.88 3.90 -2.63
C VAL A 233 -6.98 5.10 -2.90
N ILE A 234 -5.68 4.85 -3.07
CA ILE A 234 -4.70 5.87 -3.44
C ILE A 234 -4.21 5.58 -4.85
N GLY A 235 -4.48 6.49 -5.78
CA GLY A 235 -4.12 6.38 -7.20
C GLY A 235 -2.72 6.91 -7.53
N THR A 236 -2.46 7.07 -8.83
CA THR A 236 -1.25 7.64 -9.43
C THR A 236 -1.58 8.65 -10.50
#